data_AF-A0A7G8WGY5-F1
#
_entry.id   AF-A0A7G8WGY5-F1
#
_cell.length_a   1.000
_cell.length_b   1.000
_cell.length_c   1.000
_cell.angle_alpha   90.00
_cell.angle_beta   90.00
_cell.angle_gamma   90.00
#
_symmetry.space_group_name_H-M   'P 1'
#
loop_
_entity.id
_entity.type
_entity.pdbx_description
1 polymer ?
#
loop_
_entity_poly.entity_id
_entity_poly.type
_entity_poly.pdbx_seq_one_letter_code
_entity_poly.pdbx_strand_id
1 'polypeptide(L)'
;MTGVPDDPDRTNRERSAAQVDAEFAAIISGISQEMSWSSTAQELDSVATAEPDQTETGDERERRRAQRRAQRAEEVATFEADQAEAEAELQADEAHFVPPEPPPLPKPKRRTVVALLFMIIGLVMMVRPSLLEVAPDVVLVLGIGCLVGGFAMLIHGLRPRASDPDDADGWDDGARL
;
A
#
# COMPACT_ATOMS: atom_id res chain seq x y z
N MET A 1 -32.82 -16.55 -29.77
CA MET A 1 -31.53 -17.21 -29.49
C MET A 1 -30.69 -16.20 -28.73
N THR A 2 -30.81 -16.20 -27.40
CA THR A 2 -30.19 -15.21 -26.50
C THR A 2 -28.77 -15.66 -26.17
N GLY A 3 -27.77 -14.85 -26.50
CA GLY A 3 -26.36 -15.11 -26.21
C GLY A 3 -26.06 -14.99 -24.71
N VAL A 4 -25.38 -15.99 -24.18
CA VAL A 4 -24.78 -15.99 -22.84
C VAL A 4 -23.62 -14.99 -22.83
N PRO A 5 -23.46 -14.12 -21.81
CA PRO A 5 -22.29 -13.23 -21.72
C PRO A 5 -21.00 -14.02 -21.52
N ASP A 6 -19.94 -13.66 -22.25
CA ASP A 6 -18.61 -14.28 -22.13
C ASP A 6 -18.01 -14.01 -20.74
N ASP A 7 -17.81 -15.09 -19.97
CA ASP A 7 -17.15 -15.09 -18.67
C ASP A 7 -15.62 -15.01 -18.87
N PRO A 8 -14.93 -13.95 -18.42
CA PRO A 8 -13.49 -13.78 -18.62
C PRO A 8 -12.64 -14.82 -17.87
N ASP A 9 -13.19 -15.50 -16.86
CA ASP A 9 -12.49 -16.52 -16.08
C ASP A 9 -12.64 -17.94 -16.65
N ARG A 10 -13.39 -18.10 -17.73
CA ARG A 10 -13.60 -19.40 -18.36
C ARG A 10 -12.30 -19.96 -18.95
N THR A 11 -11.48 -19.10 -19.56
CA THR A 11 -10.22 -19.49 -20.21
C THR A 11 -9.16 -19.97 -19.22
N ASN A 12 -9.19 -19.50 -17.97
CA ASN A 12 -8.25 -19.92 -16.93
C ASN A 12 -8.64 -21.29 -16.35
N ARG A 13 -9.94 -21.55 -16.17
CA ARG A 13 -10.48 -22.86 -15.71
C ARG A 13 -10.33 -23.98 -16.73
N GLU A 14 -10.33 -23.65 -18.02
CA GLU A 14 -10.13 -24.61 -19.12
C GLU A 14 -8.65 -24.94 -19.37
N ARG A 15 -7.71 -24.26 -18.68
CA ARG A 15 -6.27 -24.46 -18.88
C ARG A 15 -5.77 -25.69 -18.13
N SER A 16 -5.02 -26.55 -18.83
CA SER A 16 -4.40 -27.72 -18.21
C SER A 16 -3.22 -27.34 -17.30
N ALA A 17 -2.97 -28.11 -16.23
CA ALA A 17 -1.84 -27.88 -15.32
C ALA A 17 -0.50 -27.85 -16.06
N ALA A 18 -0.31 -28.72 -17.05
CA ALA A 18 0.89 -28.75 -17.88
C ALA A 18 1.12 -27.45 -18.68
N GLN A 19 0.04 -26.79 -19.09
CA GLN A 19 0.11 -25.52 -19.80
C GLN A 19 0.46 -24.36 -18.86
N VAL A 20 -0.08 -24.37 -17.64
CA VAL A 20 0.29 -23.41 -16.58
C VAL A 20 1.77 -23.56 -16.22
N ASP A 21 2.24 -24.79 -16.02
CA ASP A 21 3.66 -25.07 -15.72
C ASP A 21 4.59 -24.61 -16.83
N ALA A 22 4.21 -24.80 -18.10
CA ALA A 22 5.01 -24.36 -19.24
C ALA A 22 5.11 -22.83 -19.33
N GLU A 23 4.00 -22.10 -19.11
CA GLU A 23 3.98 -20.63 -19.10
C GLU A 23 4.75 -20.06 -17.89
N PHE A 24 4.60 -20.69 -16.73
CA PHE A 24 5.33 -20.31 -15.53
C PHE A 24 6.84 -20.55 -15.70
N ALA A 25 7.23 -21.69 -16.25
CA ALA A 25 8.63 -21.98 -16.58
C ALA A 25 9.19 -20.95 -17.58
N ALA A 26 8.39 -20.50 -18.55
CA ALA A 26 8.80 -19.44 -19.47
C ALA A 26 9.08 -18.12 -18.74
N ILE A 27 8.23 -17.72 -17.79
CA ILE A 27 8.41 -16.50 -16.98
C ILE A 27 9.67 -16.59 -16.12
N ILE A 28 9.90 -17.73 -15.45
CA ILE A 28 11.05 -17.89 -14.53
C ILE A 28 12.37 -18.10 -15.29
N SER A 29 12.33 -18.69 -16.49
CA SER A 29 13.55 -19.02 -17.24
C SER A 29 14.50 -17.83 -17.43
N GLY A 30 13.96 -16.62 -17.62
CA GLY A 30 14.76 -15.39 -17.73
C GLY A 30 15.45 -15.00 -16.42
N ILE A 31 14.76 -15.12 -15.28
CA ILE A 31 15.29 -14.80 -13.95
C ILE A 31 16.33 -15.84 -13.51
N SER A 32 16.11 -17.12 -13.81
CA SER A 32 17.05 -18.19 -13.46
C SER A 32 18.37 -18.12 -14.24
N GLN A 33 18.36 -17.53 -15.44
CA GLN A 33 19.60 -17.33 -16.22
C GLN A 33 20.45 -16.16 -15.69
N GLU A 34 19.84 -15.15 -15.05
CA GLU A 34 20.56 -13.99 -14.53
C GLU A 34 21.16 -14.20 -13.12
N MET A 35 20.62 -15.12 -12.32
CA MET A 35 21.06 -15.34 -10.93
C MET A 35 22.16 -16.40 -10.82
N SER A 36 23.42 -15.97 -10.71
CA SER A 36 24.58 -16.86 -10.50
C SER A 36 24.79 -17.19 -9.01
N TRP A 37 23.96 -18.07 -8.45
CA TRP A 37 24.24 -18.71 -7.15
C TRP A 37 25.28 -19.81 -7.36
N SER A 38 26.55 -19.44 -7.56
CA SER A 38 27.65 -20.39 -7.74
C SER A 38 28.07 -20.98 -6.38
N SER A 39 27.18 -21.75 -5.76
CA SER A 39 27.56 -22.79 -4.82
C SER A 39 27.04 -24.09 -5.41
N THR A 40 27.98 -24.89 -5.91
CA THR A 40 27.61 -26.16 -6.55
C THR A 40 27.12 -27.10 -5.45
N ALA A 41 26.12 -27.94 -5.73
CA ALA A 41 25.67 -28.97 -4.77
C ALA A 41 26.86 -29.79 -4.21
N GLN A 42 27.90 -29.97 -5.03
CA GLN A 42 29.15 -30.62 -4.67
C GLN A 42 30.05 -29.82 -3.71
N GLU A 43 30.03 -28.49 -3.74
CA GLU A 43 30.73 -27.66 -2.73
C GLU A 43 30.04 -27.77 -1.38
N LEU A 44 28.71 -27.67 -1.36
CA LEU A 44 27.91 -27.82 -0.13
C LEU A 44 28.12 -29.19 0.50
N ASP A 45 28.16 -30.24 -0.32
CA ASP A 45 28.42 -31.62 0.11
C ASP A 45 29.88 -31.82 0.58
N SER A 46 30.85 -31.17 -0.07
CA SER A 46 32.26 -31.23 0.34
C SER A 46 32.51 -30.56 1.70
N VAL A 47 31.81 -29.47 2.00
CA VAL A 47 31.87 -28.79 3.30
C VAL A 47 31.14 -29.60 4.36
N ALA A 48 30.02 -30.22 4.01
CA ALA A 48 29.26 -31.09 4.92
C ALA A 48 30.00 -32.38 5.27
N THR A 49 30.81 -32.91 4.35
CA THR A 49 31.56 -34.18 4.48
C THR A 49 33.02 -33.98 4.89
N ALA A 50 33.48 -32.73 5.02
CA ALA A 50 34.82 -32.45 5.52
C ALA A 50 34.97 -32.98 6.95
N GLU A 51 35.67 -34.11 7.10
CA GLU A 51 36.03 -34.64 8.41
C GLU A 51 36.88 -33.60 9.15
N PRO A 52 36.60 -33.33 10.44
CA PRO A 52 37.41 -32.41 11.22
C PRO A 52 38.84 -32.93 11.26
N ASP A 53 39.81 -32.03 11.07
CA ASP A 53 41.25 -32.35 11.14
C ASP A 53 41.53 -33.19 12.38
N GLN A 54 41.77 -34.49 12.18
CA GLN A 54 41.85 -35.47 13.25
C GLN A 54 43.14 -35.33 14.07
N THR A 55 44.03 -34.41 13.69
CA THR A 55 45.29 -34.12 14.40
C THR A 55 45.13 -33.17 15.59
N GLU A 56 43.96 -32.54 15.78
CA GLU A 56 43.72 -31.66 16.93
C GLU A 56 43.33 -32.46 18.19
N THR A 57 44.06 -32.28 19.29
CA THR A 57 43.71 -32.85 20.60
C THR A 57 42.37 -32.30 21.11
N GLY A 58 41.69 -33.05 21.99
CA GLY A 58 40.41 -32.63 22.58
C GLY A 58 40.49 -31.27 23.28
N ASP A 59 41.59 -31.03 24.00
CA ASP A 59 41.85 -29.79 24.74
C ASP A 59 41.97 -28.57 23.82
N GLU A 60 42.59 -28.72 22.65
CA GLU A 60 42.75 -27.62 21.69
C GLU A 60 41.41 -27.22 21.07
N ARG A 61 40.56 -28.21 20.80
CA ARG A 61 39.19 -27.98 20.31
C ARG A 61 38.33 -27.29 21.35
N GLU A 62 38.50 -27.60 22.63
CA GLU A 62 37.80 -26.94 23.73
C GLU A 62 38.25 -25.48 23.90
N ARG A 63 39.56 -25.22 23.86
CA ARG A 63 40.13 -23.86 23.89
C ARG A 63 39.61 -22.99 22.75
N ARG A 64 39.61 -23.50 21.52
CA ARG A 64 39.08 -22.78 20.35
C ARG A 64 37.58 -22.48 20.48
N ARG A 65 36.80 -23.40 21.06
CA ARG A 65 35.37 -23.16 21.35
C ARG A 65 35.17 -22.10 22.42
N ALA A 66 35.99 -22.12 23.47
CA ALA A 66 35.96 -21.11 24.53
C ALA A 66 36.32 -19.72 23.99
N GLN A 67 37.36 -19.62 23.16
CA GLN A 67 37.75 -18.36 22.51
C GLN A 67 36.64 -17.80 21.61
N ARG A 68 36.00 -18.63 20.78
CA ARG A 68 34.87 -18.19 19.94
C ARG A 68 33.66 -17.73 20.76
N ARG A 69 33.41 -18.35 21.92
CA ARG A 69 32.36 -17.90 22.84
C ARG A 69 32.72 -16.57 23.48
N ALA A 70 33.98 -16.36 23.87
CA ALA A 70 34.46 -15.11 24.41
C ALA A 70 34.36 -13.97 23.39
N GLN A 71 34.78 -14.21 22.14
CA GLN A 71 34.66 -13.24 21.05
C GLN A 71 33.21 -12.84 20.77
N ARG A 72 32.30 -13.82 20.69
CA ARG A 72 30.86 -13.50 20.52
C ARG A 72 30.28 -12.77 21.72
N ALA A 73 30.70 -13.10 22.93
CA ALA A 73 30.24 -12.41 24.13
C ALA A 73 30.70 -10.94 24.13
N GLU A 74 31.93 -10.67 23.67
CA GLU A 74 32.46 -9.32 23.50
C GLU A 74 31.70 -8.55 22.40
N GLU A 75 31.45 -9.17 21.25
CA GLU A 75 30.68 -8.58 20.15
C GLU A 75 29.23 -8.25 20.57
N VAL A 76 28.58 -9.14 21.31
CA VAL A 76 27.24 -8.90 21.87
C VAL A 76 27.29 -7.78 22.90
N ALA A 77 28.29 -7.74 23.77
CA ALA A 77 28.44 -6.68 24.76
C ALA A 77 28.66 -5.31 24.10
N THR A 78 29.43 -5.23 23.00
CA THR A 78 29.58 -3.99 22.24
C THR A 78 28.26 -3.55 21.60
N PHE A 79 27.51 -4.49 21.01
CA PHE A 79 26.22 -4.18 20.40
C PHE A 79 25.20 -3.72 21.44
N GLU A 80 25.14 -4.38 22.60
CA GLU A 80 24.26 -3.98 23.71
C GLU A 80 24.62 -2.60 24.26
N ALA A 81 25.92 -2.25 24.32
CA ALA A 81 26.36 -0.92 24.73
C ALA A 81 25.95 0.16 23.72
N ASP A 82 26.16 -0.07 22.42
CA ASP A 82 25.75 0.85 21.36
C ASP A 82 24.22 1.04 21.35
N GLN A 83 23.46 -0.05 21.59
CA GLN A 83 22.01 0.02 21.66
C GLN A 83 21.54 0.82 22.89
N ALA A 84 22.17 0.61 24.05
CA ALA A 84 21.85 1.35 25.27
C ALA A 84 22.18 2.86 25.14
N GLU A 85 23.26 3.21 24.43
CA GLU A 85 23.61 4.60 24.12
C GLU A 85 22.57 5.22 23.19
N ALA A 86 22.18 4.53 22.12
CA ALA A 86 21.12 4.98 21.22
C ALA A 86 19.77 5.15 21.94
N GLU A 87 19.41 4.23 22.83
CA GLU A 87 18.20 4.34 23.66
C GLU A 87 18.27 5.52 24.63
N ALA A 88 19.44 5.81 25.20
CA ALA A 88 19.64 6.96 26.08
C ALA A 88 19.56 8.29 25.31
N GLU A 89 20.12 8.35 24.09
CA GLU A 89 19.99 9.51 23.20
C GLU A 89 18.52 9.75 22.80
N LEU A 90 17.79 8.69 22.43
CA LEU A 90 16.37 8.77 22.10
C LEU A 90 15.51 9.26 23.28
N GLN A 91 15.81 8.80 24.50
CA GLN A 91 15.13 9.26 25.72
C GLN A 91 15.51 10.70 26.09
N ALA A 92 16.73 11.14 25.79
CA ALA A 92 17.19 12.50 26.06
C ALA A 92 16.52 13.54 25.14
N ASP A 93 16.15 13.15 23.93
CA ASP A 93 15.54 14.01 22.90
C ASP A 93 13.99 13.96 22.88
N GLU A 94 13.38 13.48 23.96
CA GLU A 94 11.93 13.23 24.08
C GLU A 94 11.09 14.52 24.29
N ALA A 95 11.35 15.55 23.50
CA ALA A 95 10.45 16.69 23.33
C ALA A 95 9.28 16.27 22.43
N HIS A 96 8.26 15.63 23.03
CA HIS A 96 7.03 15.27 22.34
C HIS A 96 6.42 16.48 21.64
N PHE A 97 6.46 16.48 20.31
CA PHE A 97 5.65 17.41 19.51
C PHE A 97 4.19 17.09 19.80
N VAL A 98 3.53 17.93 20.59
CA VAL A 98 2.08 17.92 20.73
C VAL A 98 1.56 18.66 19.49
N PRO A 99 0.92 17.94 18.53
CA PRO A 99 0.33 18.62 17.40
C PRO A 99 -0.65 19.66 17.96
N PRO A 100 -0.58 20.92 17.50
CA PRO A 100 -1.60 21.89 17.86
C PRO A 100 -2.96 21.29 17.51
N GLU A 101 -3.97 21.57 18.32
CA GLU A 101 -5.31 21.04 18.07
C GLU A 101 -5.70 21.36 16.61
N PRO A 102 -6.18 20.36 15.85
CA PRO A 102 -6.48 20.56 14.44
C PRO A 102 -7.52 21.68 14.33
N PRO A 103 -7.35 22.63 13.39
CA PRO A 103 -8.32 23.69 13.17
C PRO A 103 -9.71 23.06 12.92
N PRO A 104 -10.80 23.69 13.38
CA PRO A 104 -12.13 23.14 13.25
C PRO A 104 -12.49 22.92 11.78
N LEU A 105 -13.06 21.76 11.48
CA LEU A 105 -13.42 21.40 10.10
C LEU A 105 -14.38 22.43 9.48
N PRO A 106 -14.18 22.79 8.20
CA PRO A 106 -15.06 23.74 7.52
C PRO A 106 -16.48 23.17 7.44
N LYS A 107 -17.45 23.96 7.91
CA LYS A 107 -18.87 23.58 7.84
C LYS A 107 -19.34 23.58 6.38
N PRO A 108 -20.13 22.59 5.94
CA PRO A 108 -20.63 22.54 4.57
C PRO A 108 -21.44 23.80 4.23
N LYS A 109 -21.05 24.49 3.16
CA LYS A 109 -21.71 25.72 2.68
C LYS A 109 -23.14 25.38 2.22
N ARG A 110 -24.10 26.31 2.37
CA ARG A 110 -25.50 26.12 1.93
C ARG A 110 -25.63 25.64 0.48
N ARG A 111 -24.71 26.06 -0.39
CA ARG A 111 -24.64 25.62 -1.80
C ARG A 111 -24.40 24.10 -1.93
N THR A 112 -23.54 23.52 -1.10
CA THR A 112 -23.29 22.07 -1.05
C THR A 112 -24.56 21.32 -0.70
N VAL A 113 -25.34 21.83 0.27
CA VAL A 113 -26.62 21.25 0.67
C VAL A 113 -27.63 21.29 -0.48
N VAL A 114 -27.74 22.42 -1.19
CA VAL A 114 -28.60 22.55 -2.36
C VAL A 114 -28.19 21.58 -3.46
N ALA A 115 -26.89 21.45 -3.74
CA ALA A 115 -26.40 20.53 -4.76
C ALA A 115 -26.68 19.05 -4.40
N LEU A 116 -26.55 18.69 -3.12
CA LEU A 116 -26.91 17.36 -2.62
C LEU A 116 -28.42 17.11 -2.75
N LEU A 117 -29.26 18.12 -2.48
CA LEU A 117 -30.70 18.03 -2.68
C LEU A 117 -31.05 17.74 -4.14
N PHE A 118 -30.43 18.44 -5.09
CA PHE A 118 -30.62 18.19 -6.53
C PHE A 118 -30.24 16.77 -6.93
N MET A 119 -29.14 16.25 -6.38
CA MET A 119 -28.72 14.86 -6.58
C MET A 119 -29.76 13.85 -6.07
N ILE A 120 -30.26 14.06 -4.85
CA ILE A 120 -31.29 13.20 -4.26
C ILE A 120 -32.57 13.24 -5.09
N ILE A 121 -33.01 14.44 -5.49
CA ILE A 121 -34.21 14.61 -6.32
C ILE A 121 -34.05 13.88 -7.66
N GLY A 122 -32.91 14.07 -8.35
CA GLY A 122 -32.63 13.39 -9.62
C GLY A 122 -32.62 11.86 -9.48
N LEU A 123 -32.02 11.34 -8.42
CA LEU A 123 -31.99 9.90 -8.13
C LEU A 123 -33.38 9.35 -7.83
N VAL A 124 -34.17 10.05 -7.01
CA VAL A 124 -35.56 9.65 -6.70
C VAL A 124 -36.41 9.62 -7.96
N MET A 125 -36.26 10.61 -8.85
CA MET A 125 -36.96 10.64 -10.14
C MET A 125 -36.58 9.46 -11.05
N MET A 126 -35.32 9.01 -11.05
CA MET A 126 -34.91 7.81 -11.79
C MET A 126 -35.49 6.52 -11.20
N VAL A 127 -35.49 6.37 -9.88
CA VAL A 127 -35.99 5.14 -9.22
C VAL A 127 -37.52 5.05 -9.33
N ARG A 128 -38.21 6.19 -9.30
CA ARG A 128 -39.67 6.22 -9.24
C ARG A 128 -40.23 7.32 -10.14
N PRO A 129 -40.18 7.13 -11.47
CA PRO A 129 -40.62 8.15 -12.42
C PRO A 129 -42.12 8.45 -12.36
N SER A 130 -42.91 7.55 -11.74
CA SER A 130 -44.36 7.70 -11.56
C SER A 130 -44.78 8.70 -10.48
N LEU A 131 -43.85 9.36 -9.76
CA LEU A 131 -44.21 10.48 -8.87
C LEU A 131 -44.78 11.68 -9.61
N LEU A 132 -44.44 11.81 -10.89
CA LEU A 132 -44.93 12.88 -11.75
C LEU A 132 -45.89 12.27 -12.77
N GLU A 133 -47.07 12.85 -12.91
CA GLU A 133 -48.09 12.45 -13.91
C GLU A 133 -47.72 12.92 -15.34
N VAL A 134 -46.44 12.81 -15.70
CA VAL A 134 -45.91 13.12 -17.03
C VAL A 134 -45.29 11.87 -17.65
N ALA A 135 -45.01 11.95 -18.96
CA ALA A 135 -44.38 10.85 -19.69
C ALA A 135 -43.06 10.42 -19.00
N PRO A 136 -42.85 9.11 -18.80
CA PRO A 136 -41.64 8.58 -18.15
C PRO A 136 -40.33 9.08 -18.78
N ASP A 137 -40.31 9.27 -20.10
CA ASP A 137 -39.16 9.79 -20.83
C ASP A 137 -38.80 11.22 -20.42
N VAL A 138 -39.80 12.07 -20.15
CA VAL A 138 -39.58 13.45 -19.70
C VAL A 138 -39.01 13.45 -18.28
N VAL A 139 -39.52 12.57 -17.43
CA VAL A 139 -39.05 12.40 -16.05
C VAL A 139 -37.59 11.90 -16.03
N LEU A 140 -37.24 11.00 -16.95
CA LEU A 140 -35.87 10.52 -17.11
C LEU A 140 -34.91 11.64 -17.50
N VAL A 141 -35.27 12.45 -18.51
CA VAL A 141 -34.45 13.60 -18.95
C VAL A 141 -34.28 14.61 -17.82
N LEU A 142 -35.35 14.90 -17.07
CA LEU A 142 -35.27 15.82 -15.93
C LEU A 142 -34.41 15.24 -14.79
N GLY A 143 -34.52 13.94 -14.51
CA GLY A 143 -33.72 13.25 -13.50
C GLY A 143 -32.23 13.31 -13.81
N ILE A 144 -31.85 13.03 -15.06
CA ILE A 144 -30.46 13.15 -15.54
C ILE A 144 -30.00 14.62 -15.46
N GLY A 145 -30.84 15.57 -15.88
CA GLY A 145 -30.55 17.00 -15.81
C GLY A 145 -30.31 17.49 -14.37
N CYS A 146 -31.12 17.03 -13.41
CA CYS A 146 -30.94 17.32 -11.99
C CYS A 146 -29.64 16.72 -11.43
N LEU A 147 -29.30 15.49 -11.84
CA LEU A 147 -28.08 14.80 -11.41
C LEU A 147 -26.82 15.55 -11.91
N VAL A 148 -26.78 15.85 -13.21
CA VAL A 148 -25.69 16.59 -13.86
C VAL A 148 -25.60 18.01 -13.29
N GLY A 149 -26.74 18.68 -13.10
CA GLY A 149 -26.80 20.01 -12.50
C GLY A 149 -26.27 20.04 -11.06
N GLY A 150 -26.67 19.07 -10.23
CA GLY A 150 -26.16 18.93 -8.86
C GLY A 150 -24.64 18.69 -8.84
N PHE A 151 -24.14 17.84 -9.72
CA PHE A 151 -22.70 17.58 -9.84
C PHE A 151 -21.91 18.81 -10.31
N ALA A 152 -22.40 19.50 -11.35
CA ALA A 152 -21.79 20.73 -11.85
C ALA A 152 -21.76 21.83 -10.76
N MET A 153 -22.82 21.93 -9.96
CA MET A 153 -22.91 22.88 -8.84
C MET A 153 -21.86 22.57 -7.75
N LEU A 154 -21.60 21.29 -7.45
CA LEU A 154 -20.54 20.87 -6.51
C LEU A 154 -19.16 21.25 -7.04
N ILE A 155 -18.86 20.92 -8.30
CA ILE A 155 -17.57 21.26 -8.93
C ILE A 155 -17.35 22.77 -8.94
N HIS A 156 -18.38 23.54 -9.29
CA HIS A 156 -18.29 24.99 -9.26
C HIS A 156 -18.10 25.54 -7.83
N GLY A 157 -18.60 24.84 -6.82
CA GLY A 157 -18.39 25.17 -5.41
C GLY A 157 -16.97 24.87 -4.91
N LEU A 158 -16.29 23.90 -5.52
CA LEU A 158 -14.89 23.54 -5.23
C LEU A 158 -13.88 24.48 -5.88
N ARG A 159 -14.29 25.31 -6.86
CA ARG A 159 -13.39 26.32 -7.43
C ARG A 159 -12.95 27.27 -6.31
N PRO A 160 -11.63 27.36 -6.04
CA PRO A 160 -11.11 28.28 -5.03
C PRO A 160 -11.62 29.67 -5.33
N ARG A 161 -12.39 30.24 -4.42
CA ARG A 161 -12.80 31.62 -4.51
C ARG A 161 -11.60 32.41 -4.01
N ALA A 162 -10.87 33.04 -4.93
CA ALA A 162 -9.68 33.85 -4.65
C ALA A 162 -9.98 35.13 -3.82
N SER A 163 -10.96 35.11 -2.93
CA SER A 163 -11.46 36.27 -2.22
C SER A 163 -11.92 35.93 -0.79
N ASP A 164 -11.38 34.87 -0.18
CA ASP A 164 -11.41 34.75 1.28
C ASP A 164 -10.03 35.18 1.81
N PRO A 165 -9.90 36.38 2.42
CA PRO A 165 -8.62 36.85 2.96
C PRO A 165 -8.14 36.04 4.16
N ASP A 166 -9.00 35.17 4.71
CA ASP A 166 -8.69 34.27 5.83
C ASP A 166 -8.23 32.86 5.37
N ASP A 167 -8.31 32.53 4.06
CA ASP A 167 -7.71 31.33 3.46
C ASP A 167 -6.23 31.61 3.05
N ALA A 168 -5.51 32.39 3.87
CA ALA A 168 -4.12 32.77 3.66
C ALA A 168 -3.12 31.66 4.01
N ASP A 169 -3.60 30.50 4.43
CA ASP A 169 -2.75 29.32 4.66
C ASP A 169 -2.70 28.52 3.36
N GLY A 170 -2.02 29.14 2.38
CA GLY A 170 -1.59 28.46 1.18
C GLY A 170 -0.78 27.24 1.59
N TRP A 171 -1.23 26.07 1.15
CA TRP A 171 -0.50 24.81 1.11
C TRP A 171 1.01 25.05 1.19
N ASP A 172 1.57 24.87 2.38
CA ASP A 172 3.01 24.97 2.61
C ASP A 172 3.61 23.72 1.96
N ASP A 173 4.07 23.89 0.73
CA ASP A 173 4.74 22.85 -0.04
C ASP A 173 6.08 22.62 0.66
N GLY A 174 6.12 21.59 1.51
CA GLY A 174 7.17 21.28 2.50
C GLY A 174 8.56 20.96 1.95
N ALA A 175 8.92 21.50 0.80
CA ALA A 175 10.24 21.43 0.22
C ALA A 175 10.93 22.80 0.34
N ARG A 176 11.72 22.98 1.41
CA ARG A 176 12.83 23.93 1.42
C ARG A 176 14.13 23.14 1.51
N LEU A 177 14.88 23.20 0.39
CA LEU A 177 16.24 22.66 0.22
C LEU A 177 17.26 23.50 0.99
#